data_AF-A0A2I1M1M6-F1
#
_entry.id   AF-A0A2I1M1M6-F1
#
_cell.length_a   1.000
_cell.length_b   1.000
_cell.length_c   1.000
_cell.angle_alpha   90.00
_cell.angle_beta   90.00
_cell.angle_gamma   90.00
#
_symmetry.space_group_name_H-M   'P 1'
#
loop_
_entity.id
_entity.type
_entity.pdbx_description
1 polymer ?
#
loop_
_entity_poly.entity_id
_entity_poly.type
_entity_poly.pdbx_seq_one_letter_code
_entity_poly.pdbx_strand_id
1 'polypeptide(L)' 'MCPVCGLDPEFCHDKDKVKDIFAYADIETCYVGVMREERMRAYQKNHKDDDAPNSRLTRLVPYEYEIVDDDK' A
#
# COMPACT_ATOMS: atom_id res chain seq x y z
N MET A 1 3.46 -28.50 -8.60
CA MET A 1 2.95 -27.12 -8.38
C MET A 1 1.51 -27.06 -8.84
N CYS A 2 0.60 -26.55 -8.02
CA CYS A 2 -0.83 -26.45 -8.30
C CYS A 2 -1.09 -25.36 -9.37
N PRO A 3 -1.89 -25.65 -10.42
CA PRO A 3 -2.12 -24.71 -11.50
C PRO A 3 -3.00 -23.50 -11.11
N VAL A 4 -3.70 -23.57 -9.97
CA VAL A 4 -4.60 -22.50 -9.50
C VAL A 4 -3.86 -21.48 -8.63
N CYS A 5 -3.08 -21.97 -7.66
CA CYS A 5 -2.47 -21.13 -6.63
C CYS A 5 -0.94 -21.11 -6.65
N GLY A 6 -0.29 -21.91 -7.48
CA GLY A 6 1.18 -21.97 -7.58
C GLY A 6 1.89 -22.66 -6.39
N LEU A 7 1.15 -23.23 -5.44
CA LEU A 7 1.70 -23.90 -4.26
C LEU A 7 1.96 -25.40 -4.50
N ASP A 8 2.63 -26.06 -3.55
CA ASP A 8 2.75 -27.52 -3.54
C ASP A 8 1.36 -28.18 -3.38
N PRO A 9 0.92 -29.06 -4.31
CA PRO A 9 -0.35 -29.79 -4.19
C PRO A 9 -0.50 -30.61 -2.91
N GLU A 10 0.59 -31.16 -2.36
CA GLU A 10 0.54 -31.91 -1.09
C GLU A 10 0.22 -31.02 0.12
N PHE A 11 0.46 -29.72 -0.03
CA PHE A 11 0.05 -28.70 0.92
C PHE A 11 -1.34 -28.16 0.58
N CYS A 12 -1.56 -27.61 -0.62
CA CYS A 12 -2.77 -26.82 -0.89
C CYS A 12 -4.05 -27.64 -1.08
N HIS A 13 -3.95 -28.96 -1.33
CA HIS A 13 -5.12 -29.85 -1.41
C HIS A 13 -5.35 -30.64 -0.11
N ASP A 14 -4.51 -30.45 0.89
CA ASP A 14 -4.71 -30.98 2.23
C ASP A 14 -5.42 -29.93 3.10
N LYS A 15 -6.74 -30.11 3.25
CA LYS A 15 -7.61 -29.18 3.96
C LYS A 15 -7.17 -28.94 5.40
N ASP A 16 -6.69 -29.98 6.08
CA ASP A 16 -6.35 -29.89 7.49
C ASP A 16 -5.01 -29.16 7.66
N LYS A 17 -4.02 -29.42 6.80
CA LYS A 17 -2.77 -28.64 6.77
C LYS A 17 -2.99 -27.16 6.44
N VAL A 18 -3.84 -26.86 5.45
CA VAL A 18 -4.16 -25.46 5.11
C VAL A 18 -4.85 -24.77 6.28
N LYS A 19 -5.83 -25.43 6.91
CA LYS A 19 -6.50 -24.87 8.10
C LYS A 19 -5.53 -24.62 9.25
N ASP A 20 -4.64 -25.56 9.52
CA ASP A 20 -3.67 -25.45 10.61
C ASP A 20 -2.71 -24.27 10.39
N ILE A 21 -2.14 -24.14 9.18
CA ILE A 21 -1.28 -22.98 8.84
C ILE A 21 -2.03 -21.66 9.00
N PHE A 22 -3.26 -21.56 8.46
CA PHE A 22 -4.02 -20.30 8.52
C PHE A 22 -4.62 -20.01 9.90
N ALA A 23 -4.80 -21.01 10.76
CA ALA A 23 -5.28 -20.81 12.13
C ALA A 23 -4.25 -20.10 13.03
N TYR A 24 -2.97 -20.23 12.71
CA TYR A 24 -1.86 -19.62 13.45
C TYR A 24 -1.10 -18.55 12.65
N ALA A 25 -1.51 -18.29 11.41
CA ALA A 25 -0.94 -17.22 10.60
C ALA A 25 -1.61 -15.89 10.97
N ASP A 26 -0.80 -14.94 11.45
CA ASP A 26 -1.19 -13.54 11.52
C ASP A 26 -0.76 -12.82 10.23
N ILE A 27 -1.48 -11.78 9.85
CA ILE A 27 -1.08 -10.97 8.70
C ILE A 27 0.09 -10.09 9.14
N GLU A 28 1.23 -10.23 8.45
CA GLU A 28 2.37 -9.36 8.71
C GLU A 28 1.97 -7.89 8.49
N THR A 29 2.13 -7.08 9.53
CA THR A 29 1.87 -5.64 9.44
C THR A 29 3.09 -4.95 8.84
N CYS A 30 2.96 -4.43 7.62
CA CYS A 30 3.95 -3.51 7.09
C CYS A 30 3.83 -2.16 7.81
N TYR A 31 4.72 -1.89 8.78
CA TYR A 31 4.71 -0.63 9.53
C TYR A 31 4.92 0.60 8.63
N VAL A 32 5.65 0.47 7.52
CA VAL A 32 5.74 1.54 6.50
C VAL A 32 4.38 1.82 5.87
N GLY A 33 3.59 0.76 5.60
CA GLY A 33 2.21 0.87 5.14
C GLY A 33 1.31 1.56 6.16
N VAL A 34 1.42 1.21 7.44
CA VAL A 34 0.70 1.85 8.55
C VAL A 34 1.02 3.34 8.61
N MET A 35 2.31 3.71 8.66
CA MET A 35 2.72 5.11 8.70
C MET A 35 2.27 5.88 7.47
N ARG A 36 2.28 5.26 6.28
CA ARG A 36 1.73 5.88 5.07
C ARG A 36 0.25 6.16 5.24
N GLU A 37 -0.53 5.17 5.67
CA GLU A 37 -1.97 5.31 5.88
C GLU A 37 -2.31 6.44 6.87
N GLU A 38 -1.57 6.54 7.98
CA GLU A 38 -1.71 7.64 8.93
C GLU A 38 -1.50 9.01 8.28
N ARG A 39 -0.46 9.15 7.44
CA ARG A 39 -0.18 10.39 6.72
C ARG A 39 -1.23 10.70 5.67
N MET A 40 -1.76 9.69 4.97
CA MET A 40 -2.86 9.85 4.00
C MET A 40 -4.14 10.35 4.67
N ARG A 41 -4.49 9.80 5.83
CA ARG A 41 -5.66 10.24 6.62
C ARG A 41 -5.49 11.69 7.11
N ALA A 42 -4.29 12.04 7.58
CA ALA A 42 -3.98 13.42 7.99
C ALA A 42 -4.06 14.40 6.82
N TYR A 43 -3.58 14.00 5.63
CA TYR A 43 -3.66 14.80 4.42
C TYR A 43 -5.12 15.07 4.00
N GLN A 44 -5.96 14.01 3.96
CA GLN A 44 -7.40 14.10 3.63
C GLN A 44 -8.16 15.07 4.53
N LYS A 45 -7.86 15.06 5.84
CA LYS A 45 -8.48 15.97 6.80
C LYS A 45 -8.31 17.45 6.41
N ASN A 46 -7.18 17.76 5.79
CA ASN A 46 -6.79 19.12 5.41
C ASN A 46 -7.09 19.46 3.94
N HIS A 47 -7.39 18.47 3.09
CA HIS A 47 -7.60 18.61 1.65
C HIS A 47 -8.90 17.91 1.24
N LYS A 48 -10.03 18.47 1.70
CA LYS A 48 -11.36 17.85 1.56
C LYS A 48 -11.87 17.77 0.12
N ASP A 49 -11.32 18.59 -0.78
CA ASP A 49 -11.69 18.64 -2.20
C ASP A 49 -10.74 17.82 -3.08
N ASP A 50 -9.87 17.00 -2.48
CA ASP A 50 -9.07 16.04 -3.25
C ASP A 50 -9.94 14.81 -3.56
N ASP A 51 -10.25 14.62 -4.85
CA ASP A 51 -11.09 13.51 -5.33
C ASP A 51 -10.38 12.15 -5.27
N ALA A 52 -9.05 12.12 -5.18
CA ALA A 52 -8.28 10.88 -5.20
C ALA A 52 -7.13 10.86 -4.17
N PRO A 53 -7.43 11.07 -2.88
CA PRO A 53 -6.40 11.27 -1.88
C PRO A 53 -5.55 10.01 -1.70
N ASN A 54 -6.13 8.80 -1.76
CA ASN A 54 -5.37 7.55 -1.57
C ASN A 54 -4.42 7.21 -2.74
N SER A 55 -4.55 7.91 -3.87
CA SER A 55 -3.71 7.74 -5.06
C SER A 55 -2.40 8.54 -4.99
N ARG A 56 -2.16 9.28 -3.90
CA ARG A 56 -0.90 10.03 -3.73
C ARG A 56 0.26 9.07 -3.45
N LEU A 57 1.34 9.22 -4.21
CA LEU A 57 2.59 8.49 -3.99
C LEU A 57 3.39 9.14 -2.85
N THR A 58 4.21 8.34 -2.16
CA THR A 58 5.20 8.84 -1.18
C THR A 58 6.39 9.56 -1.82
N ARG A 59 6.47 9.55 -3.15
CA ARG A 59 7.60 10.06 -3.93
C ARG A 59 7.23 11.40 -4.57
N LEU A 60 8.15 12.36 -4.43
CA LEU A 60 7.99 13.74 -4.91
C LEU A 60 8.09 13.83 -6.43
N VAL A 61 7.19 14.62 -7.01
CA VAL A 61 7.39 15.26 -8.33
C VAL A 61 8.26 16.50 -8.08
N PRO A 62 9.33 16.74 -8.84
CA PRO A 62 10.10 17.98 -8.71
C PRO A 62 9.22 19.19 -9.07
N TYR A 63 9.32 20.27 -8.30
CA TYR A 63 8.73 21.56 -8.66
C TYR A 63 9.73 22.29 -9.55
N GLU A 64 9.41 22.54 -10.82
CA GLU A 64 10.13 23.56 -11.59
C GLU A 64 9.64 24.93 -11.11
N TYR A 65 10.55 25.74 -10.58
CA TYR A 65 10.28 27.15 -10.28
C TYR A 65 10.71 27.96 -11.51
N GLU A 66 9.77 28.63 -12.18
CA GLU A 66 10.14 29.73 -13.07
C GLU A 66 10.57 30.91 -12.19
N ILE A 67 11.86 31.23 -12.22
CA ILE A 67 12.34 32.53 -11.76
C ILE A 67 11.80 33.54 -12.76
N VAL A 68 10.74 34.25 -12.38
CA VAL A 68 10.37 35.49 -13.07
C VAL A 68 11.32 36.55 -12.54
N ASP A 69 12.34 36.88 -13.32
CA ASP A 69 13.16 38.06 -13.06
C ASP A 69 12.26 39.29 -13.21
N ASP A 70 11.92 39.89 -12.07
CA ASP A 70 11.41 41.26 -11.97
C ASP A 70 12.51 42.20 -12.47
N ASP A 71 12.58 42.44 -13.78
CA ASP A 71 13.30 43.58 -14.36
C ASP A 71 12.88 43.83 -15.82
N LYS A 72 11.87 44.69 -16.01
CA LYS A 72 11.90 45.86 -16.92
C LYS A 72 10.62 46.68 -16.91
#